data_AF-A0A1C6KW36-F1
#
_entry.id   AF-A0A1C6KW36-F1
#
_cell.length_a   1.000
_cell.length_b   1.000
_cell.length_c   1.000
_cell.angle_alpha   90.00
_cell.angle_beta   90.00
_cell.angle_gamma   90.00
#
_symmetry.space_group_name_H-M   'P 1'
#
loop_
_entity.id
_entity.type
_entity.pdbx_description
1 polymer ?
#
loop_
_entity_poly.entity_id
_entity_poly.type
_entity_poly.pdbx_seq_one_letter_code
_entity_poly.pdbx_strand_id
1 'polypeptide(L)'
;MIEAIYRNDVCKFTQTENAERCDFLQFLKRTSMIEPCGSENEYRNNVHLLSKLCAIGYLVIGYKDLNNPRAVFCESGTRNGKTLFANLFKEISRMYIVQGKIGDPFLWSEMPEDIKIVLIEDFSELFKLETLFNNITGDWYINKRGGRHSFLPFSKSPKLILTSTQPLTSKDPSLTHRMWRLQFSDYYGQEHRVESDFGKLFYHEWDTTDWAYIWELIADCIHLYLRYGYINTDINECR
;
A
#
# COMPACT_ATOMS: atom_id res chain seq x y z
N MET A 1 -0.74 -6.99 -19.86
CA MET A 1 -2.04 -6.38 -19.54
C MET A 1 -2.82 -7.34 -18.67
N ILE A 2 -2.95 -6.99 -17.41
CA ILE A 2 -3.77 -7.67 -16.42
C ILE A 2 -5.17 -7.08 -16.53
N GLU A 3 -6.14 -7.93 -16.86
CA GLU A 3 -7.55 -7.57 -16.74
C GLU A 3 -8.16 -8.26 -15.53
N ALA A 4 -9.09 -7.58 -14.89
CA ALA A 4 -9.88 -8.14 -13.81
C ALA A 4 -11.37 -8.08 -14.16
N ILE A 5 -12.13 -9.04 -13.65
CA ILE A 5 -13.58 -8.99 -13.55
C ILE A 5 -13.91 -9.00 -12.07
N TYR A 6 -14.39 -7.86 -11.55
CA TYR A 6 -14.83 -7.70 -10.18
C TYR A 6 -16.28 -7.20 -10.13
N ARG A 7 -17.22 -8.10 -9.82
CA ARG A 7 -18.67 -7.83 -9.68
C ARG A 7 -19.41 -9.03 -9.07
N ASN A 8 -20.48 -8.81 -8.30
CA ASN A 8 -21.39 -9.86 -7.81
C ASN A 8 -20.67 -11.08 -7.23
N ASP A 9 -19.78 -10.87 -6.26
CA ASP A 9 -18.97 -11.93 -5.63
C ASP A 9 -18.08 -12.76 -6.58
N VAL A 10 -17.77 -12.19 -7.75
CA VAL A 10 -16.78 -12.72 -8.67
C VAL A 10 -15.60 -11.77 -8.71
N CYS A 11 -14.40 -12.29 -8.48
CA CYS A 11 -13.12 -11.62 -8.70
C CYS A 11 -12.21 -12.60 -9.44
N LYS A 12 -11.94 -12.33 -10.72
CA LYS A 12 -11.09 -13.18 -11.57
C LYS A 12 -10.15 -12.32 -12.40
N PHE A 13 -8.98 -12.87 -12.72
CA PHE A 13 -7.96 -12.20 -13.52
C PHE A 13 -7.69 -12.96 -14.82
N THR A 14 -7.45 -12.21 -15.88
CA THR A 14 -6.83 -12.69 -17.12
C THR A 14 -5.52 -11.93 -17.31
N GLN A 15 -4.47 -12.64 -17.71
CA GLN A 15 -3.11 -12.10 -17.72
C GLN A 15 -2.38 -12.51 -18.99
N THR A 16 -1.53 -11.61 -19.48
CA THR A 16 -0.60 -11.90 -20.58
C THR A 16 0.61 -12.68 -20.06
N GLU A 17 1.31 -13.37 -20.95
CA GLU A 17 2.56 -14.09 -20.60
C GLU A 17 3.60 -13.18 -19.92
N ASN A 18 3.75 -11.92 -20.38
CA ASN A 18 4.62 -10.94 -19.72
C ASN A 18 4.22 -10.66 -18.26
N ALA A 19 2.92 -10.62 -17.96
CA ALA A 19 2.46 -10.39 -16.60
C ALA A 19 2.77 -11.59 -15.71
N GLU A 20 2.69 -12.81 -16.25
CA GLU A 20 3.09 -14.02 -15.52
C GLU A 20 4.59 -14.04 -15.21
N ARG A 21 5.42 -13.47 -16.09
CA ARG A 21 6.88 -13.33 -15.89
C ARG A 21 7.28 -12.19 -14.96
N CYS A 22 6.34 -11.34 -14.52
CA CYS A 22 6.63 -10.26 -13.58
C CYS A 22 6.77 -10.80 -12.15
N ASP A 23 7.99 -10.86 -11.63
CA ASP A 23 8.27 -11.36 -10.28
C ASP A 23 7.52 -10.58 -9.20
N PHE A 24 7.39 -9.26 -9.35
CA PHE A 24 6.63 -8.45 -8.39
C PHE A 24 5.14 -8.82 -8.37
N LEU A 25 4.54 -9.13 -9.53
CA LEU A 25 3.16 -9.62 -9.57
C LEU A 25 3.02 -10.97 -8.84
N GLN A 26 3.98 -11.88 -9.04
CA GLN A 26 3.98 -13.17 -8.35
C GLN A 26 4.16 -12.99 -6.83
N PHE A 27 4.98 -12.04 -6.41
CA PHE A 27 5.10 -11.63 -5.02
C PHE A 27 3.76 -11.10 -4.46
N LEU A 28 3.04 -10.24 -5.20
CA LEU A 28 1.73 -9.75 -4.79
C LEU A 28 0.68 -10.87 -4.71
N LYS A 29 0.70 -11.83 -5.63
CA LYS A 29 -0.17 -13.01 -5.59
C LYS A 29 0.07 -13.82 -4.32
N ARG A 30 1.33 -14.17 -4.05
CA ARG A 30 1.72 -14.96 -2.86
C ARG A 30 1.34 -14.25 -1.57
N THR A 31 1.62 -12.95 -1.46
CA THR A 31 1.24 -12.14 -0.28
C THR A 31 -0.26 -11.87 -0.14
N SER A 32 -1.07 -12.24 -1.14
CA SER A 32 -2.53 -12.12 -1.12
C SER A 32 -3.25 -13.44 -0.83
N MET A 33 -2.52 -14.53 -0.60
CA MET A 33 -3.08 -15.82 -0.18
C MET A 33 -3.38 -15.80 1.32
N ILE A 34 -4.42 -15.05 1.71
CA ILE A 34 -4.84 -14.92 3.11
C ILE A 34 -5.56 -16.18 3.58
N GLU A 35 -6.41 -16.73 2.73
CA GLU A 35 -7.20 -17.91 3.02
C GLU A 35 -6.56 -19.18 2.40
N PRO A 36 -6.72 -20.36 3.04
CA PRO A 36 -6.23 -21.62 2.50
C PRO A 36 -6.74 -21.90 1.08
N CYS A 37 -5.92 -22.58 0.28
CA CYS A 37 -6.28 -22.95 -1.09
C CYS A 37 -7.59 -23.77 -1.16
N GLY A 38 -8.54 -23.31 -1.97
CA GLY A 38 -9.85 -23.94 -2.21
C GLY A 38 -10.72 -23.04 -3.08
N SER A 39 -11.65 -23.60 -3.85
CA SER A 39 -12.52 -22.83 -4.77
C SER A 39 -13.38 -21.79 -4.07
N GLU A 40 -13.72 -22.02 -2.79
CA GLU A 40 -14.52 -21.10 -1.96
C GLU A 40 -13.70 -19.88 -1.51
N ASN A 41 -12.38 -20.05 -1.33
CA ASN A 41 -11.46 -19.03 -0.83
C ASN A 41 -10.76 -18.24 -1.95
N GLU A 42 -10.79 -18.75 -3.17
CA GLU A 42 -10.15 -18.11 -4.34
C GLU A 42 -10.68 -16.70 -4.57
N TYR A 43 -11.99 -16.48 -4.41
CA TYR A 43 -12.59 -15.16 -4.51
C TYR A 43 -11.95 -14.17 -3.53
N ARG A 44 -11.83 -14.54 -2.25
CA ARG A 44 -11.28 -13.67 -1.20
C ARG A 44 -9.81 -13.34 -1.48
N ASN A 45 -9.01 -14.35 -1.82
CA ASN A 45 -7.60 -14.16 -2.19
C ASN A 45 -7.46 -13.23 -3.41
N ASN A 46 -8.33 -13.37 -4.41
CA ASN A 46 -8.35 -12.50 -5.59
C ASN A 46 -8.76 -11.06 -5.24
N VAL A 47 -9.70 -10.86 -4.30
CA VAL A 47 -10.07 -9.52 -3.81
C VAL A 47 -8.90 -8.88 -3.07
N HIS A 48 -8.14 -9.62 -2.26
CA HIS A 48 -6.92 -9.11 -1.62
C HIS A 48 -5.86 -8.72 -2.65
N LEU A 49 -5.66 -9.53 -3.70
CA LEU A 49 -4.76 -9.19 -4.80
C LEU A 49 -5.21 -7.91 -5.53
N LEU A 50 -6.49 -7.83 -5.88
CA LEU A 50 -7.06 -6.66 -6.56
C LEU A 50 -6.89 -5.40 -5.69
N SER A 51 -7.09 -5.52 -4.38
CA SER A 51 -6.90 -4.42 -3.44
C SER A 51 -5.45 -3.92 -3.42
N LYS A 52 -4.45 -4.82 -3.39
CA LYS A 52 -3.04 -4.41 -3.49
C LYS A 52 -2.72 -3.74 -4.83
N LEU A 53 -3.22 -4.27 -5.94
CA LEU A 53 -3.01 -3.69 -7.29
C LEU A 53 -3.64 -2.28 -7.39
N CYS A 54 -4.89 -2.13 -6.96
CA CYS A 54 -5.57 -0.84 -6.92
C CYS A 54 -4.89 0.15 -5.95
N ALA A 55 -4.35 -0.32 -4.83
CA ALA A 55 -3.59 0.53 -3.91
C ALA A 55 -2.29 1.06 -4.54
N ILE A 56 -1.59 0.25 -5.35
CA ILE A 56 -0.44 0.73 -6.14
C ILE A 56 -0.88 1.82 -7.12
N GLY A 57 -1.94 1.58 -7.88
CA GLY A 57 -2.49 2.58 -8.81
C GLY A 57 -2.89 3.88 -8.09
N TYR A 58 -3.56 3.75 -6.95
CA TYR A 58 -3.90 4.87 -6.07
C TYR A 58 -2.66 5.64 -5.64
N LEU A 59 -1.60 4.99 -5.18
CA LEU A 59 -0.39 5.67 -4.70
C LEU A 59 0.36 6.37 -5.84
N VAL A 60 0.48 5.72 -7.02
CA VAL A 60 1.24 6.26 -8.16
C VAL A 60 0.56 7.45 -8.82
N ILE A 61 -0.78 7.47 -8.95
CA ILE A 61 -1.48 8.53 -9.70
C ILE A 61 -1.28 9.94 -9.10
N GLY A 62 -0.86 10.03 -7.83
CA GLY A 62 -0.55 11.28 -7.12
C GLY A 62 -1.76 12.17 -6.81
N TYR A 63 -2.80 12.15 -7.65
CA TYR A 63 -4.06 12.87 -7.46
C TYR A 63 -4.77 12.43 -6.18
N LYS A 64 -5.21 13.38 -5.37
CA LYS A 64 -5.99 13.14 -4.15
C LYS A 64 -7.45 13.54 -4.38
N ASP A 65 -8.33 12.54 -4.38
CA ASP A 65 -9.78 12.73 -4.41
C ASP A 65 -10.29 13.07 -3.01
N LEU A 66 -11.01 14.19 -2.88
CA LEU A 66 -11.64 14.62 -1.63
C LEU A 66 -12.71 13.64 -1.14
N ASN A 67 -13.32 12.87 -2.04
CA ASN A 67 -14.33 11.87 -1.67
C ASN A 67 -13.72 10.57 -1.16
N ASN A 68 -12.44 10.31 -1.46
CA ASN A 68 -11.77 9.07 -1.09
C ASN A 68 -10.32 9.27 -0.59
N PRO A 69 -10.06 10.18 0.36
CA PRO A 69 -8.73 10.35 0.93
C PRO A 69 -8.40 9.19 1.89
N ARG A 70 -7.43 8.35 1.52
CA ARG A 70 -6.99 7.22 2.34
C ARG A 70 -5.49 7.16 2.55
N ALA A 71 -5.08 6.71 3.74
CA ALA A 71 -3.75 6.17 3.97
C ALA A 71 -3.74 4.67 3.64
N VAL A 72 -2.72 4.19 2.95
CA VAL A 72 -2.53 2.76 2.69
C VAL A 72 -1.88 2.12 3.91
N PHE A 73 -2.60 1.20 4.53
CA PHE A 73 -2.22 0.56 5.77
C PHE A 73 -1.81 -0.89 5.51
N CYS A 74 -0.50 -1.16 5.51
CA CYS A 74 0.02 -2.51 5.33
C CYS A 74 0.09 -3.21 6.69
N GLU A 75 -0.76 -4.21 6.90
CA GLU A 75 -0.94 -4.89 8.19
C GLU A 75 -0.46 -6.34 8.20
N SER A 76 -0.27 -6.86 9.43
CA SER A 76 0.05 -8.26 9.79
C SER A 76 1.52 -8.65 9.67
N GLY A 77 2.09 -9.31 10.67
CA GLY A 77 3.32 -10.12 10.58
C GLY A 77 4.66 -9.37 10.49
N THR A 78 5.74 -10.03 10.86
CA THR A 78 7.11 -9.53 10.66
C THR A 78 7.72 -10.27 9.46
N ARG A 79 8.36 -9.54 8.53
CA ARG A 79 9.01 -10.09 7.31
C ARG A 79 8.10 -10.73 6.27
N ASN A 80 6.81 -10.41 6.24
CA ASN A 80 5.87 -10.93 5.24
C ASN A 80 5.75 -10.09 3.96
N GLY A 81 6.71 -9.19 3.71
CA GLY A 81 6.80 -8.43 2.47
C GLY A 81 6.22 -7.01 2.48
N LYS A 82 5.63 -6.51 3.58
CA LYS A 82 5.11 -5.13 3.65
C LYS A 82 6.13 -4.06 3.33
N THR A 83 7.33 -4.17 3.90
CA THR A 83 8.43 -3.23 3.62
C THR A 83 8.87 -3.33 2.17
N LEU A 84 8.90 -4.54 1.59
CA LEU A 84 9.22 -4.74 0.18
C LEU A 84 8.19 -4.08 -0.75
N PHE A 85 6.91 -4.20 -0.41
CA PHE A 85 5.80 -3.50 -1.08
C PHE A 85 5.95 -1.98 -0.98
N ALA A 86 6.17 -1.45 0.23
CA ALA A 86 6.36 -0.01 0.44
C ALA A 86 7.61 0.52 -0.29
N ASN A 87 8.68 -0.27 -0.36
CA ASN A 87 9.91 0.11 -1.03
C ASN A 87 9.76 0.22 -2.55
N LEU A 88 8.75 -0.39 -3.18
CA LEU A 88 8.45 -0.11 -4.60
C LEU A 88 8.38 1.41 -4.85
N PHE A 89 7.69 2.13 -3.96
CA PHE A 89 7.47 3.57 -4.07
C PHE A 89 8.73 4.40 -3.84
N LYS A 90 9.73 3.84 -3.15
CA LYS A 90 11.05 4.46 -3.02
C LYS A 90 11.77 4.50 -4.35
N GLU A 91 11.61 3.45 -5.15
CA GLU A 91 12.28 3.32 -6.45
C GLU A 91 11.59 4.12 -7.56
N ILE A 92 10.25 4.23 -7.50
CA ILE A 92 9.46 4.86 -8.58
C ILE A 92 8.97 6.28 -8.27
N SER A 93 9.16 6.78 -7.04
CA SER A 93 8.62 8.08 -6.61
C SER A 93 9.47 8.77 -5.54
N ARG A 94 9.25 10.07 -5.37
CA ARG A 94 9.86 10.83 -4.26
C ARG A 94 9.13 10.52 -2.96
N MET A 95 9.77 9.71 -2.12
CA MET A 95 9.24 9.26 -0.85
C MET A 95 10.03 9.83 0.33
N TYR A 96 9.32 10.26 1.37
CA TYR A 96 9.91 10.64 2.66
C TYR A 96 9.58 9.57 3.70
N ILE A 97 10.60 9.09 4.42
CA ILE A 97 10.47 7.98 5.36
C ILE A 97 10.56 8.52 6.78
N VAL A 98 9.59 8.13 7.62
CA VAL A 98 9.51 8.47 9.03
C VAL A 98 9.67 7.18 9.84
N GLN A 99 10.70 7.13 10.68
CA GLN A 99 10.98 6.01 11.57
C GLN A 99 10.92 6.45 13.04
N GLY A 100 10.17 5.72 13.87
CA GLY A 100 10.30 5.75 15.34
C GLY A 100 10.01 7.07 16.10
N LYS A 101 9.59 8.17 15.45
CA LYS A 101 9.36 9.49 16.08
C LYS A 101 7.94 10.04 15.88
N ILE A 102 6.94 9.20 16.05
CA ILE A 102 5.58 9.55 15.66
C ILE A 102 4.88 10.16 16.88
N GLY A 103 4.54 11.45 16.78
CA GLY A 103 4.09 12.28 17.90
C GLY A 103 4.94 13.53 18.13
N ASP A 104 6.09 13.67 17.44
CA ASP A 104 6.84 14.93 17.41
C ASP A 104 6.03 16.01 16.68
N PRO A 105 5.72 17.17 17.29
CA PRO A 105 5.02 18.25 16.59
C PRO A 105 5.78 18.77 15.36
N PHE A 106 7.09 18.52 15.25
CA PHE A 106 7.97 18.92 14.14
C PHE A 106 8.23 17.78 13.14
N LEU A 107 7.43 16.71 13.15
CA LEU A 107 7.59 15.52 12.30
C LEU A 107 7.80 15.84 10.81
N TRP A 108 7.09 16.86 10.33
CA TRP A 108 7.09 17.29 8.93
C TRP A 108 8.08 18.42 8.62
N SER A 109 8.81 18.90 9.63
CA SER A 109 9.60 20.15 9.53
C SER A 109 10.78 20.03 8.57
N GLU A 110 11.33 18.83 8.43
CA GLU A 110 12.47 18.50 7.55
C GLU A 110 12.03 17.81 6.26
N MET A 111 10.72 17.63 6.04
CA MET A 111 10.20 17.02 4.82
C MET A 111 10.53 17.92 3.62
N PRO A 112 11.23 17.41 2.59
CA PRO A 112 11.50 18.18 1.38
C PRO A 112 10.22 18.63 0.67
N GLU A 113 10.35 19.64 -0.19
CA GLU A 113 9.28 19.98 -1.12
C GLU A 113 9.09 18.86 -2.16
N ASP A 114 7.92 18.81 -2.78
CA ASP A 114 7.55 17.84 -3.84
C ASP A 114 7.58 16.35 -3.46
N ILE A 115 7.61 16.01 -2.17
CA ILE A 115 7.35 14.65 -1.70
C ILE A 115 5.95 14.21 -2.11
N LYS A 116 5.85 13.03 -2.74
CA LYS A 116 4.58 12.46 -3.23
C LYS A 116 4.00 11.45 -2.26
N ILE A 117 4.86 10.73 -1.56
CA ILE A 117 4.49 9.67 -0.64
C ILE A 117 5.28 9.84 0.65
N VAL A 118 4.61 9.69 1.78
CA VAL A 118 5.25 9.54 3.08
C VAL A 118 5.03 8.12 3.56
N LEU A 119 6.13 7.45 3.90
CA LEU A 119 6.10 6.14 4.54
C LEU A 119 6.38 6.31 6.03
N ILE A 120 5.47 5.82 6.87
CA ILE A 120 5.64 5.76 8.32
C ILE A 120 5.83 4.30 8.69
N GLU A 121 7.05 3.94 9.09
CA GLU A 121 7.41 2.55 9.38
C GLU A 121 7.36 2.22 10.86
N ASP A 122 6.95 0.98 11.16
CA ASP A 122 7.07 0.32 12.46
C ASP A 122 6.62 1.19 13.63
N PHE A 123 5.47 1.83 13.45
CA PHE A 123 4.87 2.61 14.52
C PHE A 123 4.34 1.70 15.63
N SER A 124 4.50 2.12 16.89
CA SER A 124 4.07 1.34 18.05
C SER A 124 2.54 1.41 18.26
N GLU A 125 1.97 0.46 19.00
CA GLU A 125 0.52 0.47 19.36
C GLU A 125 0.07 1.74 20.07
N LEU A 126 1.01 2.44 20.74
CA LEU A 126 0.72 3.68 21.44
C LEU A 126 0.48 4.85 20.47
N PHE A 127 0.84 4.69 19.20
CA PHE A 127 0.63 5.73 18.21
C PHE A 127 -0.85 5.88 17.86
N LYS A 128 -1.37 7.08 18.14
CA LYS A 128 -2.75 7.46 17.82
C LYS A 128 -2.85 7.86 16.35
N LEU A 129 -3.34 6.93 15.52
CA LEU A 129 -3.56 7.16 14.08
C LEU A 129 -4.47 8.36 13.79
N GLU A 130 -5.33 8.74 14.74
CA GLU A 130 -6.19 9.92 14.70
C GLU A 130 -5.38 11.21 14.49
N THR A 131 -4.14 11.25 14.96
CA THR A 131 -3.24 12.39 14.75
C THR A 131 -2.91 12.64 13.28
N LEU A 132 -3.10 11.64 12.40
CA LEU A 132 -2.89 11.76 10.95
C LEU A 132 -4.15 12.13 10.18
N PHE A 133 -5.33 12.26 10.81
CA PHE A 133 -6.58 12.45 10.06
C PHE A 133 -6.57 13.71 9.19
N ASN A 134 -6.00 14.80 9.70
CA ASN A 134 -5.83 16.02 8.91
C ASN A 134 -4.84 15.81 7.76
N ASN A 135 -3.74 15.06 7.99
CA ASN A 135 -2.80 14.72 6.92
C ASN A 135 -3.45 13.86 5.82
N ILE A 136 -4.39 13.00 6.19
CA ILE A 136 -5.09 12.15 5.23
C ILE A 136 -6.11 12.97 4.44
N THR A 137 -6.95 13.74 5.13
CA THR A 137 -8.21 14.29 4.57
C THR A 137 -8.20 15.78 4.28
N GLY A 138 -7.14 16.52 4.66
CA GLY A 138 -7.08 17.97 4.50
C GLY A 138 -5.68 18.51 4.24
N ASP A 139 -5.54 19.81 4.48
CA ASP A 139 -4.27 20.52 4.36
C ASP A 139 -3.32 20.09 5.48
N TRP A 140 -2.04 19.92 5.16
CA TRP A 140 -1.04 19.58 6.17
C TRP A 140 -0.57 20.84 6.86
N TYR A 141 -0.70 20.86 8.18
CA TYR A 141 -0.08 21.85 9.03
C TYR A 141 1.33 21.40 9.42
N ILE A 142 2.33 22.18 9.01
CA ILE A 142 3.74 21.87 9.24
C ILE A 142 4.29 22.89 10.25
N ASN A 143 4.54 22.44 11.47
CA ASN A 143 5.31 23.22 12.44
C ASN A 143 6.78 23.20 12.06
N LYS A 144 7.42 24.37 12.06
CA LYS A 144 8.86 24.53 11.87
C LYS A 144 9.49 25.02 13.17
N ARG A 145 10.75 24.66 13.39
CA ARG A 145 11.52 25.15 14.55
C ARG A 145 11.57 26.69 14.55
N GLY A 146 11.52 27.29 15.74
CA GLY A 146 11.49 28.76 15.89
C GLY A 146 10.11 29.41 15.71
N GLY A 147 9.01 28.66 15.90
CA GLY A 147 7.65 29.21 15.94
C GLY A 147 7.03 29.53 14.58
N ARG A 148 7.70 29.17 13.48
CA ARG A 148 7.16 29.31 12.13
C ARG A 148 6.23 28.14 11.81
N HIS A 149 5.25 28.38 10.96
CA HIS A 149 4.38 27.34 10.43
C HIS A 149 4.19 27.53 8.92
N SER A 150 3.85 26.45 8.24
CA SER A 150 3.44 26.48 6.83
C SER A 150 2.33 25.47 6.58
N PHE A 151 1.58 25.70 5.52
CA PHE A 151 0.52 24.80 5.08
C PHE A 151 0.89 24.18 3.73
N LEU A 152 0.66 22.87 3.59
CA LEU A 152 0.68 22.20 2.30
C LEU A 152 -0.77 21.86 1.90
N PRO A 153 -1.31 22.46 0.82
CA PRO A 153 -2.68 22.21 0.39
C PRO A 153 -2.93 20.72 0.16
N PHE A 154 -4.13 20.23 0.46
CA PHE A 154 -4.55 18.84 0.30
C PHE A 154 -4.20 18.26 -1.08
N SER A 155 -4.43 19.04 -2.14
CA SER A 155 -4.15 18.64 -3.53
C SER A 155 -2.66 18.49 -3.85
N LYS A 156 -1.79 19.07 -3.02
CA LYS A 156 -0.33 19.02 -3.15
C LYS A 156 0.32 18.17 -2.06
N SER A 157 -0.44 17.72 -1.05
CA SER A 157 0.10 16.97 0.07
C SER A 157 0.31 15.50 -0.29
N PRO A 158 1.31 14.84 0.33
CA PRO A 158 1.61 13.47 -0.03
C PRO A 158 0.51 12.50 0.41
N LYS A 159 0.52 11.32 -0.21
CA LYS A 159 -0.23 10.16 0.27
C LYS A 159 0.57 9.45 1.36
N LEU A 160 -0.12 8.79 2.28
CA LEU A 160 0.50 8.07 3.39
C LEU A 160 0.51 6.57 3.10
N ILE A 161 1.67 5.95 3.34
CA ILE A 161 1.80 4.51 3.55
C ILE A 161 2.19 4.31 5.00
N LEU A 162 1.49 3.40 5.68
CA LEU A 162 1.74 3.04 7.07
C LEU A 162 2.07 1.55 7.11
N THR A 163 3.14 1.17 7.80
CA THR A 163 3.42 -0.24 8.08
C THR A 163 3.36 -0.48 9.59
N SER A 164 2.72 -1.57 9.98
CA SER A 164 2.70 -2.03 11.37
C SER A 164 2.90 -3.53 11.41
N THR A 165 3.69 -4.01 12.37
CA THR A 165 3.84 -5.44 12.64
C THR A 165 2.59 -6.06 13.26
N GLN A 166 1.68 -5.24 13.78
CA GLN A 166 0.45 -5.67 14.44
C GLN A 166 -0.80 -5.26 13.64
N PRO A 167 -1.91 -6.02 13.73
CA PRO A 167 -3.16 -5.68 13.06
C PRO A 167 -3.79 -4.41 13.62
N LEU A 168 -4.52 -3.68 12.78
CA LEU A 168 -5.35 -2.58 13.26
C LEU A 168 -6.62 -3.13 13.94
N THR A 169 -6.73 -2.96 15.26
CA THR A 169 -7.85 -3.49 16.05
C THR A 169 -9.02 -2.52 16.22
N SER A 170 -8.79 -1.23 15.98
CA SER A 170 -9.82 -0.20 16.14
C SER A 170 -10.91 -0.35 15.08
N LYS A 171 -12.16 -0.43 15.54
CA LYS A 171 -13.37 -0.43 14.71
C LYS A 171 -14.01 0.95 14.59
N ASP A 172 -13.29 2.01 14.98
CA ASP A 172 -13.80 3.38 14.85
C ASP A 172 -14.10 3.67 13.37
N PRO A 173 -15.35 4.01 12.99
CA PRO A 173 -15.69 4.37 11.62
C PRO A 173 -14.82 5.52 11.10
N SER A 174 -14.45 6.48 11.97
CA SER A 174 -13.63 7.62 11.59
C SER A 174 -12.25 7.18 11.08
N LEU A 175 -11.67 6.15 11.68
CA LEU A 175 -10.42 5.56 11.23
C LEU A 175 -10.64 4.67 10.00
N THR A 176 -11.65 3.80 10.04
CA THR A 176 -11.93 2.81 8.99
C THR A 176 -12.16 3.46 7.62
N HIS A 177 -12.87 4.59 7.56
CA HIS A 177 -13.09 5.31 6.30
C HIS A 177 -11.83 5.99 5.74
N ARG A 178 -10.80 6.20 6.57
CA ARG A 178 -9.54 6.86 6.19
C ARG A 178 -8.41 5.85 5.89
N MET A 179 -8.64 4.57 6.13
CA MET A 179 -7.65 3.53 5.92
C MET A 179 -7.98 2.71 4.67
N TRP A 180 -6.97 2.41 3.87
CA TRP A 180 -7.00 1.35 2.88
C TRP A 180 -6.16 0.20 3.42
N ARG A 181 -6.81 -0.75 4.06
CA ARG A 181 -6.14 -1.87 4.73
C ARG A 181 -5.69 -2.90 3.71
N LEU A 182 -4.41 -3.25 3.75
CA LEU A 182 -3.79 -4.27 2.94
C LEU A 182 -3.23 -5.35 3.87
N GLN A 183 -3.89 -6.49 3.90
CA GLN A 183 -3.42 -7.66 4.61
C GLN A 183 -2.37 -8.40 3.77
N PHE A 184 -1.31 -8.85 4.43
CA PHE A 184 -0.25 -9.68 3.85
C PHE A 184 -0.29 -11.07 4.50
N SER A 185 -0.30 -12.13 3.69
CA SER A 185 -0.24 -13.52 4.15
C SER A 185 1.09 -13.84 4.81
N ASP A 186 1.13 -14.89 5.63
CA ASP A 186 2.37 -15.39 6.24
C ASP A 186 3.20 -16.29 5.30
N TYR A 187 2.92 -16.27 3.98
CA TYR A 187 3.68 -16.99 2.96
C TYR A 187 5.19 -16.68 3.04
N TYR A 188 5.54 -15.40 3.26
CA TYR A 188 6.92 -15.00 3.52
C TYR A 188 7.14 -14.76 5.01
N GLY A 189 8.30 -15.17 5.51
CA GLY A 189 8.64 -15.12 6.92
C GLY A 189 10.08 -15.51 7.18
N GLN A 190 10.34 -16.20 8.30
CA GLN A 190 11.70 -16.66 8.61
C GLN A 190 12.14 -17.82 7.70
N GLU A 191 11.21 -18.73 7.40
CA GLU A 191 11.46 -19.96 6.64
C GLU A 191 11.38 -19.77 5.12
N HIS A 192 10.48 -18.89 4.67
CA HIS A 192 10.25 -18.59 3.25
C HIS A 192 10.64 -17.16 2.97
N ARG A 193 11.75 -16.98 2.25
CA ARG A 193 12.27 -15.65 1.91
C ARG A 193 12.00 -15.31 0.45
N VAL A 194 11.77 -14.03 0.19
CA VAL A 194 11.49 -13.54 -1.17
C VAL A 194 12.67 -13.83 -2.08
N GLU A 195 13.90 -13.61 -1.62
CA GLU A 195 15.10 -13.90 -2.40
C GLU A 195 15.25 -15.38 -2.77
N SER A 196 14.80 -16.30 -1.90
CA SER A 196 14.86 -17.74 -2.17
C SER A 196 13.93 -18.15 -3.32
N ASP A 197 12.81 -17.45 -3.46
CA ASP A 197 11.75 -17.74 -4.42
C ASP A 197 12.02 -17.18 -5.82
N PHE A 198 12.72 -16.05 -5.89
CA PHE A 198 12.98 -15.34 -7.14
C PHE A 198 14.45 -15.40 -7.56
N GLY A 199 15.34 -15.88 -6.69
CA GLY A 199 16.78 -15.99 -6.94
C GLY A 199 17.50 -14.64 -7.05
N LYS A 200 16.84 -13.54 -6.65
CA LYS A 200 17.38 -12.18 -6.72
C LYS A 200 16.74 -11.26 -5.70
N LEU A 201 17.50 -10.26 -5.26
CA LEU A 201 17.06 -9.17 -4.41
C LEU A 201 16.25 -8.17 -5.23
N PHE A 202 14.98 -8.00 -4.87
CA PHE A 202 14.08 -7.05 -5.55
C PHE A 202 14.71 -5.66 -5.61
N TYR A 203 14.55 -5.00 -6.76
CA TYR A 203 15.06 -3.67 -7.10
C TYR A 203 16.59 -3.55 -7.24
N HIS A 204 17.36 -4.28 -6.44
CA HIS A 204 18.83 -4.20 -6.44
C HIS A 204 19.47 -5.06 -7.54
N GLU A 205 18.91 -6.25 -7.79
CA GLU A 205 19.43 -7.21 -8.77
C GLU A 205 18.50 -7.37 -9.98
N TRP A 206 17.55 -6.44 -10.14
CA TRP A 206 16.66 -6.38 -11.30
C TRP A 206 17.40 -5.87 -12.54
N ASP A 207 17.23 -6.59 -13.64
CA ASP A 207 17.75 -6.19 -14.94
C ASP A 207 16.74 -5.29 -15.69
N THR A 208 17.08 -4.90 -16.93
CA THR A 208 16.20 -4.07 -17.76
C THR A 208 14.85 -4.71 -18.06
N THR A 209 14.81 -6.04 -18.10
CA THR A 209 13.59 -6.82 -18.37
C THR A 209 12.68 -6.81 -17.15
N ASP A 210 13.25 -7.00 -15.96
CA ASP A 210 12.52 -6.89 -14.69
C ASP A 210 11.91 -5.50 -14.53
N TRP A 211 12.69 -4.46 -14.83
CA TRP A 211 12.19 -3.08 -14.84
C TRP A 211 11.07 -2.88 -15.88
N ALA A 212 11.17 -3.46 -17.07
CA ALA A 212 10.11 -3.38 -18.06
C ALA A 212 8.80 -4.02 -17.55
N TYR A 213 8.89 -5.19 -16.93
CA TYR A 213 7.72 -5.86 -16.37
C TYR A 213 7.05 -5.09 -15.23
N ILE A 214 7.83 -4.48 -14.33
CA ILE A 214 7.23 -3.66 -13.24
C ILE A 214 6.58 -2.39 -13.79
N TRP A 215 7.13 -1.76 -14.82
CA TRP A 215 6.50 -0.59 -15.44
C TRP A 215 5.18 -0.96 -16.13
N GLU A 216 5.12 -2.09 -16.83
CA GLU A 216 3.87 -2.64 -17.36
C GLU A 216 2.85 -2.91 -16.24
N LEU A 217 3.29 -3.54 -15.14
CA LEU A 217 2.44 -3.80 -13.98
C LEU A 217 1.92 -2.50 -13.34
N ILE A 218 2.74 -1.46 -13.22
CA ILE A 218 2.31 -0.17 -12.67
C ILE A 218 1.23 0.46 -13.55
N ALA A 219 1.37 0.39 -14.88
CA ALA A 219 0.35 0.87 -15.80
C ALA A 219 -0.98 0.12 -15.62
N ASP A 220 -0.91 -1.21 -15.50
CA ASP A 220 -2.08 -2.05 -15.20
C ASP A 220 -2.72 -1.68 -13.85
N CYS A 221 -1.91 -1.45 -12.80
CA CYS A 221 -2.38 -1.01 -11.48
C CYS A 221 -3.13 0.33 -11.53
N ILE A 222 -2.63 1.31 -12.29
CA ILE A 222 -3.31 2.60 -12.51
C ILE A 222 -4.65 2.36 -13.20
N HIS A 223 -4.67 1.56 -14.27
CA HIS A 223 -5.90 1.23 -14.99
C HIS A 223 -6.94 0.56 -14.08
N LEU A 224 -6.53 -0.44 -13.31
CA LEU A 224 -7.40 -1.15 -12.35
C LEU A 224 -7.95 -0.19 -11.29
N TYR A 225 -7.11 0.69 -10.73
CA TYR A 225 -7.56 1.70 -9.76
C TYR A 225 -8.57 2.67 -10.38
N LEU A 226 -8.33 3.17 -11.58
CA LEU A 226 -9.27 4.06 -12.26
C LEU A 226 -10.61 3.39 -12.56
N ARG A 227 -10.60 2.07 -12.76
CA ARG A 227 -11.80 1.29 -13.05
C ARG A 227 -12.61 0.92 -11.81
N TYR A 228 -11.95 0.52 -10.73
CA TYR A 228 -12.61 -0.06 -9.55
C TYR A 228 -12.51 0.79 -8.29
N GLY A 229 -11.60 1.76 -8.24
CA GLY A 229 -11.38 2.61 -7.09
C GLY A 229 -10.87 1.85 -5.87
N TYR A 230 -11.38 2.23 -4.70
CA TYR A 230 -11.07 1.57 -3.42
C TYR A 230 -11.71 0.17 -3.34
N ILE A 231 -10.89 -0.84 -3.05
CA ILE A 231 -11.34 -2.22 -2.84
C ILE A 231 -11.31 -2.52 -1.34
N ASN A 232 -12.48 -2.71 -0.74
CA ASN A 232 -12.57 -3.12 0.64
C ASN A 232 -12.32 -4.64 0.75
N THR A 233 -11.36 -5.04 1.58
CA THR A 233 -11.07 -6.44 1.89
C THR A 233 -11.64 -6.88 3.24
N ASP A 234 -12.16 -5.94 4.04
CA ASP A 234 -12.96 -6.24 5.23
C ASP A 234 -14.35 -6.72 4.76
N ILE A 235 -14.37 -7.86 4.09
CA ILE A 235 -15.60 -8.59 3.82
C ILE A 235 -15.98 -9.17 5.18
N ASN A 236 -16.99 -8.57 5.81
CA ASN A 236 -17.63 -9.14 6.99
C ASN A 236 -17.82 -10.65 6.76
N GLU A 237 -17.51 -11.47 7.76
CA GLU A 237 -18.16 -12.77 7.93
C GLU A 237 -19.62 -12.56 7.52
N CYS A 238 -20.02 -13.13 6.39
CA CYS A 238 -21.39 -12.99 5.92
C CYS A 238 -22.31 -13.40 7.07
N ARG A 239 -23.22 -12.49 7.42
CA ARG A 239 -24.34 -12.76 8.32
C ARG A 239 -25.07 -14.04 7.91
#